data_AF-A0A9D8Z9U5-F1
#
_entry.id   AF-A0A9D8Z9U5-F1
#
_cell.length_a   1.000
_cell.length_b   1.000
_cell.length_c   1.000
_cell.angle_alpha   90.00
_cell.angle_beta   90.00
_cell.angle_gamma   90.00
#
_symmetry.space_group_name_H-M   'P 1'
#
loop_
_entity.id
_entity.type
_entity.pdbx_description
1 polymer ?
#
loop_
_entity_poly.entity_id
_entity_poly.type
_entity_poly.pdbx_seq_one_letter_code
_entity_poly.pdbx_strand_id
1 'polypeptide(L)'
;MSDATFQTFLTSGLFVLTASIGYLAWSAWRWLDRARDMEKAALVGVGYELRMNLMRMIRELAGVADGSIQSEIQLVPVVHPQLDGMLIRPNEADRESLTMMRGNYNELDAHKKTLRAALSGQGDVGAAANVAVDAVIGSIATLYLWEEHKGASPKNAHSTRSWHVRDWMKANDFRSDLLPGLHLRDAVVDRLRSLGMTLTPQPLTYTASEFYAMQYDRKADRNAPFWKRKPKSVPVMEETEEVDAAAEPEMVIEPEMDAEPETVAESVSEVESSSEAVEEPVEEASFDAAVAEEPDTLAEAEQTLPEAELETVQEASDATQPETVDVDPESGPEPKSQTPGSVH
;
A
#
# COMPACT_ATOMS: atom_id res chain seq x y z
N MET A 1 -20.46 -3.21 -70.31
CA MET A 1 -20.01 -4.14 -69.25
C MET A 1 -20.90 -5.36 -69.29
N SER A 2 -20.35 -6.56 -69.11
CA SER A 2 -21.16 -7.78 -69.01
C SER A 2 -21.69 -7.95 -67.59
N ASP A 3 -22.83 -8.61 -67.40
CA ASP A 3 -23.40 -8.90 -66.07
C ASP A 3 -22.39 -9.58 -65.14
N ALA A 4 -21.53 -10.44 -65.70
CA ALA A 4 -20.46 -11.10 -64.97
C ALA A 4 -19.44 -10.10 -64.37
N THR A 5 -19.08 -9.04 -65.10
CA THR A 5 -18.18 -7.99 -64.57
C THR A 5 -18.82 -7.11 -63.50
N PHE A 6 -20.13 -6.92 -63.56
CA PHE A 6 -20.87 -6.17 -62.53
C PHE A 6 -21.04 -7.00 -61.24
N GLN A 7 -21.35 -8.29 -61.37
CA GLN A 7 -21.44 -9.21 -60.24
C GLN A 7 -20.11 -9.41 -59.54
N THR A 8 -18.99 -9.53 -60.27
CA THR A 8 -17.66 -9.63 -59.64
C THR A 8 -17.26 -8.33 -58.96
N PHE A 9 -17.62 -7.16 -59.51
CA PHE A 9 -17.41 -5.88 -58.83
C PHE A 9 -18.22 -5.80 -57.52
N LEU A 10 -19.48 -6.23 -57.51
CA LEU A 10 -20.32 -6.24 -56.31
C LEU A 10 -19.80 -7.22 -55.25
N THR A 11 -19.42 -8.44 -55.63
CA THR A 11 -18.94 -9.45 -54.67
C THR A 11 -17.55 -9.11 -54.15
N SER A 12 -16.64 -8.63 -55.00
CA SER A 12 -15.32 -8.16 -54.57
C SER A 12 -15.42 -6.91 -53.70
N GLY A 13 -16.28 -5.95 -54.06
CA GLY A 13 -16.54 -4.75 -53.26
C GLY A 13 -17.14 -5.09 -51.88
N LEU A 14 -18.13 -5.99 -51.84
CA LEU A 14 -18.72 -6.47 -50.58
C LEU A 14 -17.69 -7.22 -49.74
N PHE A 15 -16.86 -8.07 -50.35
CA PHE A 15 -15.78 -8.76 -49.65
C PHE A 15 -14.79 -7.77 -49.02
N VAL A 16 -14.33 -6.77 -49.78
CA VAL A 16 -13.42 -5.72 -49.26
C VAL A 16 -14.08 -4.95 -48.13
N LEU A 17 -15.36 -4.62 -48.24
CA LEU A 17 -16.11 -3.91 -47.19
C LEU A 17 -16.19 -4.76 -45.92
N THR A 18 -16.58 -6.04 -46.03
CA THR A 18 -16.64 -6.94 -44.87
C THR A 18 -15.27 -7.17 -44.23
N ALA A 19 -14.22 -7.34 -45.04
CA ALA A 19 -12.85 -7.48 -44.55
C ALA A 19 -12.37 -6.20 -43.84
N SER A 20 -12.73 -5.03 -44.36
CA SER A 20 -12.40 -3.73 -43.76
C SER A 20 -13.11 -3.52 -42.42
N ILE A 21 -14.40 -3.86 -42.32
CA ILE A 21 -15.13 -3.84 -41.04
C ILE A 21 -14.49 -4.82 -40.04
N GLY A 22 -14.16 -6.03 -40.48
CA GLY A 22 -13.48 -7.02 -39.64
C GLY A 22 -12.12 -6.53 -39.13
N TYR A 23 -11.33 -5.90 -39.98
CA TYR A 23 -10.03 -5.31 -39.61
C TYR A 23 -10.18 -4.15 -38.62
N LEU A 24 -11.17 -3.27 -38.82
CA LEU A 24 -11.45 -2.18 -37.89
C LEU A 24 -11.93 -2.70 -36.53
N ALA A 25 -12.81 -3.69 -36.51
CA ALA A 25 -13.27 -4.32 -35.27
C ALA A 25 -12.11 -5.00 -34.52
N TRP A 26 -11.26 -5.75 -35.24
CA TRP A 26 -10.10 -6.41 -34.66
C TRP A 26 -9.06 -5.42 -34.13
N SER A 27 -8.78 -4.33 -34.87
CA SER A 27 -7.82 -3.31 -34.44
C SER A 27 -8.34 -2.53 -33.22
N ALA A 28 -9.62 -2.19 -33.17
CA ALA A 28 -10.25 -1.58 -32.00
C ALA A 28 -10.19 -2.51 -30.77
N TRP A 29 -10.52 -3.80 -30.96
CA TRP A 29 -10.40 -4.80 -29.89
C TRP A 29 -8.96 -4.90 -29.38
N ARG A 30 -7.98 -4.99 -30.29
CA ARG A 30 -6.57 -5.12 -29.90
C ARG A 30 -6.04 -3.86 -29.20
N TRP A 31 -6.53 -2.69 -29.56
CA TRP A 31 -6.18 -1.45 -28.88
C TRP A 31 -6.73 -1.42 -27.44
N LEU A 32 -7.98 -1.82 -27.24
CA LEU A 32 -8.60 -1.91 -25.92
C LEU A 32 -7.88 -2.95 -25.04
N ASP A 33 -7.53 -4.09 -25.61
CA ASP A 33 -6.80 -5.17 -24.93
C ASP A 33 -5.42 -4.70 -24.45
N ARG A 34 -4.65 -4.04 -25.33
CA ARG A 34 -3.38 -3.41 -24.95
C ARG A 34 -3.57 -2.35 -23.86
N ALA A 35 -4.61 -1.52 -23.94
CA ALA A 35 -4.87 -0.50 -22.94
C ALA A 35 -5.06 -1.11 -21.54
N ARG A 36 -5.81 -2.21 -21.44
CA ARG A 36 -6.00 -2.97 -20.18
C ARG A 36 -4.71 -3.59 -19.66
N ASP A 37 -3.91 -4.18 -20.54
CA ASP A 37 -2.61 -4.76 -20.13
C ASP A 37 -1.65 -3.68 -19.62
N MET A 38 -1.63 -2.51 -20.28
CA MET A 38 -0.82 -1.36 -19.83
C MET A 38 -1.32 -0.82 -18.49
N GLU A 39 -2.63 -0.80 -18.25
CA GLU A 39 -3.20 -0.39 -16.96
C GLU A 39 -2.80 -1.36 -15.84
N LYS A 40 -2.92 -2.67 -16.06
CA LYS A 40 -2.47 -3.68 -15.09
C LYS A 40 -0.98 -3.54 -14.77
N ALA A 41 -0.15 -3.33 -15.79
CA ALA A 41 1.28 -3.09 -15.62
C ALA A 41 1.54 -1.81 -14.81
N ALA A 42 0.78 -0.74 -15.05
CA ALA A 42 0.90 0.50 -14.29
C ALA A 42 0.49 0.34 -12.82
N LEU A 43 -0.58 -0.43 -12.53
CA LEU A 43 -1.01 -0.72 -11.16
C LEU A 43 0.03 -1.53 -10.38
N VAL A 44 0.66 -2.52 -11.02
CA VAL A 44 1.80 -3.24 -10.45
C VAL A 44 2.98 -2.29 -10.21
N GLY A 45 3.21 -1.37 -11.15
CA GLY A 45 4.19 -0.31 -11.01
C GLY A 45 4.01 0.51 -9.73
N VAL A 46 2.79 0.98 -9.45
CA VAL A 46 2.50 1.76 -8.24
C VAL A 46 2.94 1.04 -6.95
N GLY A 47 2.74 -0.27 -6.88
CA GLY A 47 3.23 -1.08 -5.76
C GLY A 47 4.76 -1.14 -5.69
N TYR A 48 5.42 -1.38 -6.83
CA TYR A 48 6.88 -1.39 -6.94
C TYR A 48 7.51 -0.05 -6.54
N GLU A 49 6.92 1.06 -6.98
CA GLU A 49 7.34 2.42 -6.65
C GLU A 49 7.25 2.67 -5.14
N LEU A 50 6.12 2.33 -4.52
CA LEU A 50 5.94 2.50 -3.08
C LEU A 50 6.94 1.64 -2.30
N ARG A 51 7.18 0.39 -2.71
CA ARG A 51 8.19 -0.48 -2.10
C ARG A 51 9.59 0.16 -2.14
N MET A 52 9.99 0.74 -3.26
CA MET A 52 11.30 1.41 -3.38
C MET A 52 11.41 2.65 -2.49
N ASN A 53 10.36 3.46 -2.43
CA ASN A 53 10.30 4.61 -1.54
C ASN A 53 10.36 4.18 -0.06
N LEU A 54 9.67 3.10 0.32
CA LEU A 54 9.69 2.55 1.67
C LEU A 54 11.08 2.01 2.04
N MET A 55 11.71 1.21 1.18
CA MET A 55 13.06 0.70 1.43
C MET A 55 14.08 1.82 1.57
N ARG A 56 13.95 2.89 0.79
CA ARG A 56 14.77 4.10 0.95
C ARG A 56 14.52 4.75 2.31
N MET A 57 13.26 5.01 2.67
CA MET A 57 12.91 5.66 3.93
C MET A 57 13.35 4.84 5.15
N ILE A 58 13.23 3.51 5.11
CA ILE A 58 13.71 2.61 6.16
C ILE A 58 15.23 2.75 6.33
N ARG A 59 16.00 2.73 5.23
CA ARG A 59 17.47 2.88 5.30
C ARG A 59 17.88 4.25 5.82
N GLU A 60 17.17 5.30 5.43
CA GLU A 60 17.42 6.65 5.94
C GLU A 60 17.10 6.73 7.44
N LEU A 61 15.99 6.15 7.89
CA LEU A 61 15.64 6.10 9.33
C LEU A 61 16.64 5.29 10.15
N ALA A 62 17.10 4.14 9.63
CA ALA A 62 18.17 3.37 10.24
C ALA A 62 19.46 4.19 10.33
N GLY A 63 19.83 4.91 9.26
CA GLY A 63 21.00 5.79 9.26
C GLY A 63 20.88 6.96 10.23
N VAL A 64 19.69 7.51 10.44
CA VAL A 64 19.44 8.53 11.48
C VAL A 64 19.60 7.92 12.87
N ALA A 65 19.04 6.73 13.10
CA ALA A 65 19.12 6.04 14.39
C ALA A 65 20.57 5.65 14.77
N ASP A 66 21.36 5.18 13.80
CA ASP A 66 22.78 4.81 13.99
C ASP A 66 23.73 6.02 13.93
N GLY A 67 23.20 7.22 13.66
CA GLY A 67 23.96 8.47 13.59
C GLY A 67 24.82 8.65 12.33
N SER A 68 24.66 7.78 11.30
CA SER A 68 25.33 7.95 10.01
C SER A 68 24.72 9.07 9.18
N ILE A 69 23.44 9.37 9.40
CA ILE A 69 22.73 10.50 8.80
C ILE A 69 22.54 11.59 9.85
N GLN A 70 23.16 12.74 9.62
CA GLN A 70 23.18 13.87 10.57
C GLN A 70 22.67 15.17 9.95
N SER A 71 22.39 15.19 8.64
CA SER A 71 22.01 16.39 7.91
C SER A 71 20.73 16.18 7.11
N GLU A 72 19.89 17.21 7.04
CA GLU A 72 18.65 17.20 6.27
C GLU A 72 18.85 16.95 4.76
N ILE A 73 20.01 17.34 4.22
CA ILE A 73 20.35 17.20 2.78
C ILE A 73 20.46 15.73 2.37
N GLN A 74 20.77 14.86 3.33
CA GLN A 74 20.92 13.41 3.10
C GLN A 74 19.57 12.70 2.99
N LEU A 75 18.46 13.35 3.35
CA LEU A 75 17.11 12.80 3.19
C LEU A 75 16.55 13.15 1.80
N VAL A 76 16.28 12.14 0.99
CA VAL A 76 15.82 12.33 -0.41
C VAL A 76 14.30 12.56 -0.47
N PRO A 77 13.73 13.45 -1.30
CA PRO A 77 12.27 13.60 -1.37
C PRO A 77 11.55 12.29 -1.75
N VAL A 78 10.33 12.12 -1.24
CA VAL A 78 9.43 11.05 -1.64
C VAL A 78 8.73 11.50 -2.93
N VAL A 79 8.80 10.69 -3.98
CA VAL A 79 8.23 11.02 -5.30
C VAL A 79 7.41 9.84 -5.80
N HIS A 80 6.28 10.11 -6.45
CA HIS A 80 5.33 9.07 -6.86
C HIS A 80 4.77 9.25 -8.30
N PRO A 81 5.65 9.29 -9.33
CA PRO A 81 5.23 9.62 -10.70
C PRO A 81 4.25 8.62 -11.31
N GLN A 82 4.31 7.34 -10.95
CA GLN A 82 3.42 6.31 -11.48
C GLN A 82 2.03 6.45 -10.87
N LEU A 83 1.95 6.72 -9.56
CA LEU A 83 0.67 7.01 -8.91
C LEU A 83 0.03 8.26 -9.51
N ASP A 84 0.79 9.34 -9.71
CA ASP A 84 0.28 10.56 -10.33
C ASP A 84 -0.25 10.31 -11.75
N GLY A 85 0.48 9.53 -12.54
CA GLY A 85 0.04 9.10 -13.88
C GLY A 85 -1.27 8.31 -13.84
N MET A 86 -1.47 7.49 -12.82
CA MET A 86 -2.70 6.71 -12.64
C MET A 86 -3.87 7.55 -12.14
N LEU A 87 -3.64 8.54 -11.29
CA LEU A 87 -4.70 9.41 -10.74
C LEU A 87 -5.29 10.36 -11.79
N ILE A 88 -4.49 10.76 -12.79
CA ILE A 88 -4.93 11.66 -13.87
C ILE A 88 -5.84 10.94 -14.88
N ARG A 89 -5.68 9.62 -15.04
CA ARG A 89 -6.40 8.84 -16.06
C ARG A 89 -7.71 8.28 -15.52
N PRO A 90 -8.77 8.22 -16.34
CA PRO A 90 -9.91 7.35 -16.03
C PRO A 90 -9.41 5.90 -16.13
N ASN A 91 -9.49 5.16 -15.02
CA ASN A 91 -9.04 3.78 -14.91
C ASN A 91 -10.16 2.90 -14.34
N GLU A 92 -10.08 1.58 -14.57
CA GLU A 92 -10.98 0.59 -13.99
C GLU A 92 -10.58 0.25 -12.54
N ALA A 93 -9.38 0.67 -12.12
CA ALA A 93 -8.88 0.49 -10.76
C ALA A 93 -9.79 1.15 -9.70
N ASP A 94 -9.82 0.54 -8.51
CA ASP A 94 -10.57 1.07 -7.39
C ASP A 94 -9.97 2.42 -6.93
N ARG A 95 -10.71 3.51 -7.17
CA ARG A 95 -10.27 4.87 -6.82
C ARG A 95 -10.07 5.04 -5.32
N GLU A 96 -10.78 4.27 -4.49
CA GLU A 96 -10.59 4.28 -3.05
C GLU A 96 -9.17 3.82 -2.69
N SER A 97 -8.75 2.70 -3.26
CA SER A 97 -7.41 2.14 -3.03
C SER A 97 -6.28 3.05 -3.51
N LEU A 98 -6.43 3.67 -4.68
CA LEU A 98 -5.46 4.66 -5.19
C LEU A 98 -5.41 5.92 -4.31
N THR A 99 -6.54 6.34 -3.77
CA THR A 99 -6.60 7.47 -2.83
C THR A 99 -5.92 7.13 -1.51
N MET A 100 -6.08 5.90 -1.03
CA MET A 100 -5.38 5.40 0.16
C MET A 100 -3.86 5.38 -0.08
N MET A 101 -3.39 4.91 -1.23
CA MET A 101 -1.96 4.98 -1.60
C MET A 101 -1.43 6.42 -1.60
N ARG A 102 -2.20 7.37 -2.17
CA ARG A 102 -1.86 8.79 -2.14
C ARG A 102 -1.79 9.35 -0.72
N GLY A 103 -2.72 8.95 0.14
CA GLY A 103 -2.73 9.32 1.56
C GLY A 103 -1.44 8.92 2.25
N ASN A 104 -0.99 7.68 2.06
CA ASN A 104 0.27 7.20 2.65
C ASN A 104 1.48 7.96 2.12
N TYR A 105 1.53 8.25 0.82
CA TYR A 105 2.62 9.06 0.27
C TYR A 105 2.69 10.45 0.90
N ASN A 106 1.54 11.10 1.09
CA ASN A 106 1.48 12.41 1.75
C ASN A 106 1.93 12.31 3.22
N GLU A 107 1.56 11.24 3.91
CA GLU A 107 1.98 10.97 5.30
C GLU A 107 3.49 10.77 5.39
N LEU A 108 4.07 9.93 4.51
CA LEU A 108 5.51 9.71 4.42
C LEU A 108 6.26 11.02 4.12
N ASP A 109 5.79 11.82 3.15
CA ASP A 109 6.42 13.11 2.82
C ASP A 109 6.32 14.12 3.98
N ALA A 110 5.17 14.19 4.66
CA ALA A 110 4.99 15.05 5.82
C ALA A 110 5.96 14.68 6.96
N HIS A 111 6.05 13.40 7.33
CA HIS A 111 6.97 12.97 8.38
C HIS A 111 8.43 13.10 7.97
N LYS A 112 8.74 12.96 6.68
CA LYS A 112 10.08 13.23 6.16
C LYS A 112 10.46 14.70 6.27
N LYS A 113 9.51 15.63 6.01
CA LYS A 113 9.73 17.07 6.23
C LYS A 113 9.91 17.38 7.71
N THR A 114 9.12 16.76 8.60
CA THR A 114 9.32 16.89 10.05
C THR A 114 10.71 16.39 10.48
N LEU A 115 11.16 15.26 9.94
CA LEU A 115 12.48 14.72 10.22
C LEU A 115 13.60 15.64 9.70
N ARG A 116 13.46 16.20 8.50
CA ARG A 116 14.39 17.21 7.98
C ARG A 116 14.49 18.43 8.89
N ALA A 117 13.35 18.98 9.30
CA ALA A 117 13.31 20.12 10.22
C ALA A 117 13.99 19.81 11.55
N ALA A 118 13.79 18.60 12.10
CA ALA A 118 14.48 18.17 13.31
C ALA A 118 16.00 18.07 13.10
N LEU A 119 16.46 17.53 11.97
CA LEU A 119 17.89 17.46 11.62
C LEU A 119 18.54 18.83 11.37
N SER A 120 17.79 19.85 10.94
CA SER A 120 18.27 21.25 10.88
C SER A 120 18.17 22.00 12.20
N GLY A 121 17.85 21.31 13.30
CA GLY A 121 17.85 21.87 14.65
C GLY A 121 16.52 22.48 15.10
N GLN A 122 15.43 22.27 14.36
CA GLN A 122 14.10 22.80 14.70
C GLN A 122 13.25 21.86 15.57
N GLY A 123 13.83 20.78 16.13
CA GLY A 123 13.08 19.84 16.97
C GLY A 123 13.87 18.63 17.44
N ASP A 124 13.18 17.69 18.08
CA ASP A 124 13.74 16.42 18.53
C ASP A 124 13.76 15.40 17.38
N VAL A 125 14.97 15.01 16.97
CA VAL A 125 15.21 14.02 15.91
C VAL A 125 14.66 12.65 16.28
N GLY A 126 14.78 12.24 17.55
CA GLY A 126 14.30 10.94 18.03
C GLY A 126 12.78 10.83 17.96
N ALA A 127 12.07 11.87 18.44
CA ALA A 127 10.61 11.93 18.32
C ALA A 127 10.15 11.95 16.85
N ALA A 128 10.79 12.75 16.00
CA ALA A 128 10.45 12.81 14.58
C ALA A 128 10.69 11.46 13.86
N ALA A 129 11.79 10.78 14.17
CA ALA A 129 12.10 9.46 13.62
C ALA A 129 11.08 8.40 14.06
N ASN A 130 10.68 8.38 15.33
CA ASN A 130 9.70 7.41 15.83
C ASN A 130 8.32 7.55 15.14
N VAL A 131 7.88 8.79 14.91
CA VAL A 131 6.62 9.03 14.18
C VAL A 131 6.75 8.61 12.71
N ALA A 132 7.89 8.90 12.08
CA ALA A 132 8.18 8.45 10.72
C ALA A 132 8.22 6.91 10.60
N VAL A 133 8.68 6.20 11.64
CA VAL A 133 8.63 4.74 11.70
C VAL A 133 7.18 4.21 11.71
N ASP A 134 6.26 4.82 12.48
CA ASP A 134 4.85 4.40 12.47
C ASP A 134 4.20 4.60 11.09
N ALA A 135 4.51 5.71 10.42
CA ALA A 135 4.04 5.97 9.06
C ALA A 135 4.58 4.94 8.04
N VAL A 136 5.84 4.53 8.17
CA VAL A 136 6.42 3.44 7.36
C VAL A 136 5.69 2.12 7.61
N ILE A 137 5.41 1.77 8.88
CA ILE A 137 4.66 0.55 9.22
C ILE A 137 3.25 0.58 8.59
N GLY A 138 2.54 1.71 8.71
CA GLY A 138 1.23 1.91 8.08
C GLY A 138 1.26 1.81 6.55
N SER A 139 2.31 2.35 5.95
CA SER A 139 2.50 2.32 4.50
C SER A 139 2.85 0.91 3.98
N ILE A 140 3.65 0.13 4.72
CA ILE A 140 3.90 -1.29 4.39
C ILE A 140 2.61 -2.11 4.52
N ALA A 141 1.81 -1.87 5.56
CA ALA A 141 0.52 -2.53 5.72
C ALA A 141 -0.41 -2.23 4.53
N THR A 142 -0.41 -0.99 4.04
CA THR A 142 -1.18 -0.64 2.85
C THR A 142 -0.62 -1.25 1.58
N LEU A 143 0.70 -1.29 1.42
CA LEU A 143 1.35 -1.96 0.29
C LEU A 143 0.99 -3.46 0.24
N TYR A 144 0.95 -4.12 1.41
CA TYR A 144 0.49 -5.50 1.51
C TYR A 144 -0.96 -5.66 1.03
N LEU A 145 -1.87 -4.79 1.47
CA LEU A 145 -3.27 -4.81 1.02
C LEU A 145 -3.38 -4.51 -0.48
N TRP A 146 -2.54 -3.62 -1.01
CA TRP A 146 -2.47 -3.31 -2.43
C TRP A 146 -2.10 -4.55 -3.26
N GLU A 147 -0.99 -5.20 -2.92
CA GLU A 147 -0.45 -6.32 -3.71
C GLU A 147 -1.24 -7.62 -3.52
N GLU A 148 -1.61 -7.97 -2.28
CA GLU A 148 -2.22 -9.27 -1.96
C GLU A 148 -3.75 -9.23 -1.92
N HIS A 149 -4.33 -8.06 -1.66
CA HIS A 149 -5.78 -7.89 -1.49
C HIS A 149 -6.39 -6.94 -2.53
N LYS A 150 -5.66 -6.62 -3.61
CA LYS A 150 -6.11 -5.73 -4.70
C LYS A 150 -6.55 -4.35 -4.20
N GLY A 151 -5.95 -3.87 -3.12
CA GLY A 151 -6.25 -2.56 -2.54
C GLY A 151 -7.50 -2.53 -1.65
N ALA A 152 -8.08 -3.69 -1.31
CA ALA A 152 -9.24 -3.75 -0.42
C ALA A 152 -8.94 -3.13 0.96
N SER A 153 -9.96 -2.50 1.55
CA SER A 153 -9.85 -2.00 2.91
C SER A 153 -9.54 -3.14 3.89
N PRO A 154 -8.80 -2.89 4.99
CA PRO A 154 -8.42 -3.94 5.96
C PRO A 154 -9.60 -4.76 6.48
N LYS A 155 -10.79 -4.16 6.61
CA LYS A 155 -12.02 -4.81 7.07
C LYS A 155 -12.66 -5.72 6.02
N ASN A 156 -12.42 -5.44 4.74
CA ASN A 156 -12.93 -6.20 3.59
C ASN A 156 -11.92 -7.21 3.04
N ALA A 157 -10.65 -7.11 3.46
CA ALA A 157 -9.59 -8.04 3.14
C ALA A 157 -9.96 -9.45 3.60
N HIS A 158 -9.55 -10.47 2.84
CA HIS A 158 -9.82 -11.85 3.21
C HIS A 158 -9.03 -12.24 4.46
N SER A 159 -9.57 -13.16 5.26
CA SER A 159 -8.87 -13.66 6.45
C SER A 159 -7.59 -14.37 6.04
N THR A 160 -6.45 -13.85 6.47
CA THR A 160 -5.13 -14.38 6.13
C THR A 160 -4.40 -14.83 7.39
N ARG A 161 -3.50 -15.79 7.25
CA ARG A 161 -2.64 -16.21 8.37
C ARG A 161 -1.48 -15.21 8.54
N SER A 162 -1.12 -14.86 9.78
CA SER A 162 -0.07 -13.88 10.07
C SER A 162 1.32 -14.26 9.51
N TRP A 163 1.66 -15.55 9.43
CA TRP A 163 2.87 -16.01 8.74
C TRP A 163 2.92 -15.61 7.26
N HIS A 164 1.78 -15.54 6.55
CA HIS A 164 1.74 -15.16 5.14
C HIS A 164 2.12 -13.70 4.96
N VAL A 165 1.70 -12.81 5.87
CA VAL A 165 2.14 -11.41 5.87
C VAL A 165 3.66 -11.35 6.06
N ARG A 166 4.20 -12.13 7.01
CA ARG A 166 5.65 -12.18 7.25
C ARG A 166 6.44 -12.76 6.07
N ASP A 167 5.89 -13.78 5.41
CA ASP A 167 6.49 -14.41 4.23
C ASP A 167 6.46 -13.47 3.03
N TRP A 168 5.36 -12.76 2.81
CA TRP A 168 5.27 -11.69 1.82
C TRP A 168 6.30 -10.58 2.10
N MET A 169 6.44 -10.15 3.36
CA MET A 169 7.45 -9.16 3.74
C MET A 169 8.87 -9.68 3.48
N LYS A 170 9.13 -10.96 3.76
CA LYS A 170 10.41 -11.62 3.48
C LYS A 170 10.70 -11.69 1.97
N ALA A 171 9.70 -12.00 1.16
CA ALA A 171 9.82 -12.05 -0.30
C ALA A 171 10.08 -10.66 -0.93
N ASN A 172 9.67 -9.59 -0.23
CA ASN A 172 9.84 -8.20 -0.65
C ASN A 172 11.02 -7.48 0.05
N ASP A 173 11.98 -8.23 0.61
CA ASP A 173 13.18 -7.73 1.29
C ASP A 173 12.94 -6.87 2.55
N PHE A 174 11.72 -6.88 3.11
CA PHE A 174 11.44 -6.31 4.42
C PHE A 174 11.93 -7.26 5.52
N ARG A 175 13.22 -7.13 5.88
CA ARG A 175 13.82 -7.87 6.99
C ARG A 175 13.34 -7.34 8.35
N SER A 176 13.31 -8.22 9.34
CA SER A 176 12.84 -7.88 10.69
C SER A 176 13.75 -6.91 11.43
N ASP A 177 15.02 -6.88 11.07
CA ASP A 177 16.15 -6.17 11.68
C ASP A 177 16.54 -4.88 10.93
N LEU A 178 15.72 -4.43 9.97
CA LEU A 178 16.03 -3.22 9.19
C LEU A 178 16.04 -1.93 10.02
N LEU A 179 15.30 -1.91 11.13
CA LEU A 179 15.26 -0.77 12.05
C LEU A 179 15.74 -1.23 13.44
N PRO A 180 16.67 -0.51 14.08
CA PRO A 180 17.19 -0.90 15.38
C PRO A 180 16.08 -0.88 16.44
N GLY A 181 15.99 -1.94 17.24
CA GLY A 181 15.05 -2.03 18.37
C GLY A 181 13.59 -2.36 17.99
N LEU A 182 13.28 -2.55 16.70
CA LEU A 182 11.92 -2.86 16.23
C LEU A 182 11.88 -4.16 15.44
N HIS A 183 10.95 -5.05 15.77
CA HIS A 183 10.65 -6.21 14.94
C HIS A 183 9.64 -5.81 13.86
N LEU A 184 10.15 -5.29 12.73
CA LEU A 184 9.32 -4.65 11.69
C LEU A 184 8.16 -5.54 11.22
N ARG A 185 8.40 -6.84 11.05
CA ARG A 185 7.39 -7.79 10.57
C ARG A 185 6.23 -7.97 11.54
N ASP A 186 6.51 -8.02 12.84
CA ASP A 186 5.46 -8.15 13.85
C ASP A 186 4.69 -6.84 14.02
N ALA A 187 5.38 -5.69 13.96
CA ALA A 187 4.74 -4.38 14.00
C ALA A 187 3.75 -4.17 12.83
N VAL A 188 4.09 -4.63 11.62
CA VAL A 188 3.17 -4.58 10.47
C VAL A 188 1.96 -5.50 10.67
N VAL A 189 2.17 -6.72 11.19
CA VAL A 189 1.07 -7.65 11.51
C VAL A 189 0.12 -7.03 12.55
N ASP A 190 0.65 -6.39 13.58
CA ASP A 190 -0.15 -5.74 14.60
C ASP A 190 -0.87 -4.49 14.07
N ARG A 191 -0.24 -3.73 13.16
CA ARG A 191 -0.88 -2.62 12.45
C ARG A 191 -2.04 -3.10 11.57
N LEU A 192 -1.88 -4.20 10.83
CA LEU A 192 -2.98 -4.77 10.03
C LEU A 192 -4.17 -5.19 10.91
N ARG A 193 -3.89 -5.77 12.09
CA ARG A 193 -4.94 -6.10 13.06
C ARG A 193 -5.62 -4.86 13.62
N SER A 194 -4.88 -3.81 13.98
CA SER A 194 -5.44 -2.58 14.53
C SER A 194 -6.32 -1.85 13.51
N LEU A 195 -5.99 -1.96 12.22
CA LEU A 195 -6.80 -1.46 11.11
C LEU A 195 -8.07 -2.29 10.84
N GLY A 196 -8.19 -3.47 11.45
CA GLY A 196 -9.39 -4.31 11.39
C GLY A 196 -9.28 -5.55 10.50
N MET A 197 -8.08 -5.90 10.02
CA MET A 197 -7.87 -7.14 9.26
C MET A 197 -7.89 -8.36 10.19
N THR A 198 -8.63 -9.39 9.80
CA THR A 198 -8.67 -10.67 10.51
C THR A 198 -7.43 -11.51 10.18
N LEU A 199 -6.45 -11.52 11.09
CA LEU A 199 -5.21 -12.29 10.95
C LEU A 199 -5.15 -13.47 11.94
N THR A 200 -4.88 -14.68 11.45
CA THR A 200 -4.78 -15.90 12.28
C THR A 200 -3.32 -16.33 12.54
N PRO A 201 -2.93 -16.77 13.74
CA PRO A 201 -3.73 -16.82 14.96
C PRO A 201 -4.05 -15.42 15.49
N GLN A 202 -5.21 -15.32 16.13
CA GLN A 202 -5.58 -14.14 16.90
C GLN A 202 -4.56 -13.97 18.04
N PRO A 203 -4.10 -12.73 18.35
CA PRO A 203 -3.23 -12.52 19.49
C PRO A 203 -3.88 -13.07 20.76
N LEU A 204 -3.07 -13.66 21.62
CA LEU A 204 -3.54 -14.24 22.87
C LEU A 204 -3.99 -13.09 23.79
N THR A 205 -5.30 -12.85 23.87
CA THR A 205 -5.87 -11.75 24.68
C THR A 205 -5.95 -12.08 26.16
N TYR A 206 -5.89 -13.37 26.51
CA TYR A 206 -6.03 -13.86 27.87
C TYR A 206 -4.91 -14.84 28.17
N THR A 207 -4.32 -14.72 29.37
CA THR A 207 -3.49 -15.80 29.90
C THR A 207 -4.34 -17.07 30.03
N ALA A 208 -3.72 -18.25 29.98
CA ALA A 208 -4.47 -19.51 30.09
C ALA A 208 -5.35 -19.55 31.36
N SER A 209 -4.84 -19.04 32.49
CA SER A 209 -5.61 -18.91 33.73
C SER A 209 -6.81 -17.97 33.61
N GLU A 210 -6.67 -16.82 32.94
CA GLU A 210 -7.78 -15.90 32.70
C GLU A 210 -8.81 -16.51 31.76
N PHE A 211 -8.37 -17.20 30.71
CA PHE A 211 -9.25 -17.88 29.76
C PHE A 211 -10.09 -18.97 30.43
N TYR A 212 -9.49 -19.79 31.30
CA TYR A 212 -10.23 -20.82 32.03
C TYR A 212 -11.03 -20.29 33.23
N ALA A 213 -10.67 -19.13 33.77
CA ALA A 213 -11.45 -18.45 34.82
C ALA A 213 -12.70 -17.74 34.25
N MET A 214 -12.68 -17.36 32.97
CA MET A 214 -13.86 -16.86 32.29
C MET A 214 -14.90 -17.97 32.18
N GLN A 215 -16.07 -17.75 32.77
CA GLN A 215 -17.23 -18.59 32.50
C GLN A 215 -17.62 -18.38 31.04
N TYR A 216 -17.15 -19.26 30.16
CA TYR A 216 -17.44 -19.21 28.74
C TYR A 216 -18.95 -19.36 28.50
N ASP A 217 -19.61 -18.25 28.18
CA ASP A 217 -21.02 -18.25 27.83
C ASP A 217 -21.20 -18.81 26.42
N ARG A 218 -21.37 -20.14 26.35
CA ARG A 218 -21.67 -20.90 25.13
C ARG A 218 -22.88 -20.36 24.36
N LYS A 219 -23.76 -19.57 25.00
CA LYS A 219 -25.00 -19.06 24.40
C LYS A 219 -24.82 -17.72 23.69
N ALA A 220 -23.74 -16.99 24.00
CA ALA A 220 -23.40 -15.69 23.41
C ALA A 220 -22.38 -15.77 22.27
N ASP A 221 -21.74 -16.94 22.07
CA ASP A 221 -20.72 -17.09 21.03
C ASP A 221 -21.34 -17.09 19.61
N ARG A 222 -20.83 -16.17 18.78
CA ARG A 222 -21.18 -16.03 17.36
C ARG A 222 -20.77 -17.24 16.51
N ASN A 223 -19.87 -18.09 16.99
CA ASN A 223 -19.43 -19.31 16.31
C ASN A 223 -20.01 -20.59 16.95
N ALA A 224 -20.74 -20.51 18.07
CA ALA A 224 -21.38 -21.69 18.65
C ALA A 224 -22.49 -22.26 17.74
N PRO A 225 -22.73 -23.58 17.74
CA PRO A 225 -23.83 -24.18 16.99
C PRO A 225 -25.17 -23.49 17.31
N PHE A 226 -26.00 -23.27 16.28
CA PHE A 226 -27.21 -22.43 16.37
C PHE A 226 -28.18 -22.87 17.49
N TRP A 227 -28.27 -24.18 17.78
CA TRP A 227 -29.11 -24.75 18.83
C TRP A 227 -28.68 -24.40 20.27
N LYS A 228 -27.48 -23.84 20.46
CA LYS A 228 -27.01 -23.36 21.77
C LYS A 228 -27.18 -21.84 21.94
N ARG A 229 -27.53 -21.12 20.88
CA ARG A 229 -27.72 -19.66 20.94
C ARG A 229 -29.11 -19.34 21.47
N LYS A 230 -29.22 -18.37 22.38
CA LYS A 230 -30.51 -17.74 22.62
C LYS A 230 -30.76 -16.71 21.51
N PRO A 231 -31.96 -16.69 20.88
CA PRO A 231 -32.27 -15.66 19.90
C PRO A 231 -32.12 -14.28 20.57
N LYS A 232 -31.44 -13.35 19.90
CA LYS A 232 -31.34 -11.97 20.33
C LYS A 232 -32.75 -11.38 20.25
N SER A 233 -33.44 -11.24 21.37
CA SER A 233 -34.75 -10.59 21.42
C SER A 233 -34.57 -9.13 20.96
N VAL A 234 -35.05 -8.83 19.76
CA VAL A 234 -35.25 -7.46 19.30
C VAL A 234 -36.37 -6.88 20.16
N PRO A 235 -36.16 -5.75 20.87
CA PRO A 235 -37.27 -5.10 21.55
C PRO A 235 -38.24 -4.58 20.49
N VAL A 236 -39.35 -5.28 20.35
CA VAL A 236 -40.54 -4.81 19.63
C VAL A 236 -41.06 -3.61 20.41
N MET A 237 -41.09 -2.45 19.76
CA MET A 237 -41.87 -1.31 20.23
C MET A 237 -43.32 -1.76 20.31
N GLU A 238 -43.86 -1.80 21.53
CA GLU A 238 -45.28 -1.95 21.78
C GLU A 238 -46.01 -0.74 21.19
N GLU A 239 -46.71 -0.95 20.08
CA GLU A 239 -47.83 -0.11 19.68
C GLU A 239 -49.09 -0.96 19.86
N THR A 240 -49.85 -0.57 20.87
CA THR A 240 -51.19 -1.04 21.23
C THR A 240 -52.16 -0.94 20.06
N GLU A 241 -52.93 -1.99 19.80
CA GLU A 241 -54.37 -1.87 19.56
C GLU A 241 -55.09 -3.23 19.75
N GLU A 242 -56.09 -3.20 20.62
CA GLU A 242 -57.03 -4.27 20.95
C GLU A 242 -58.01 -4.50 19.80
N VAL A 243 -58.22 -5.75 19.32
CA VAL A 243 -59.54 -6.19 18.81
C VAL A 243 -59.73 -7.72 18.98
N ASP A 244 -60.77 -8.04 19.74
CA ASP A 244 -61.68 -9.18 19.79
C ASP A 244 -61.26 -10.66 19.91
N ALA A 245 -62.05 -11.31 20.76
CA ALA A 245 -62.08 -12.72 21.12
C ALA A 245 -62.78 -13.62 20.08
N ALA A 246 -62.33 -14.88 19.97
CA ALA A 246 -63.12 -16.11 20.14
C ALA A 246 -62.51 -17.33 19.40
N ALA A 247 -62.66 -18.49 20.05
CA ALA A 247 -62.58 -19.88 19.56
C ALA A 247 -61.23 -20.64 19.65
N GLU A 248 -61.16 -21.52 20.67
CA GLU A 248 -60.32 -22.73 20.79
C GLU A 248 -60.78 -23.85 19.78
N PRO A 249 -60.30 -25.12 19.86
CA PRO A 249 -58.94 -25.69 19.77
C PRO A 249 -58.87 -26.94 18.84
N GLU A 250 -57.69 -27.47 18.50
CA GLU A 250 -57.42 -28.93 18.26
C GLU A 250 -55.92 -29.12 17.92
N MET A 251 -55.08 -29.60 18.85
CA MET A 251 -54.65 -31.01 19.02
C MET A 251 -54.27 -31.75 17.73
N VAL A 252 -53.05 -32.33 17.71
CA VAL A 252 -52.68 -33.71 17.30
C VAL A 252 -51.13 -33.77 17.23
N ILE A 253 -50.48 -34.15 18.33
CA ILE A 253 -49.85 -35.48 18.59
C ILE A 253 -48.46 -35.61 17.94
N GLU A 254 -47.42 -35.46 18.77
CA GLU A 254 -46.14 -36.16 18.61
C GLU A 254 -46.34 -37.66 18.76
N PRO A 255 -45.48 -38.47 18.12
CA PRO A 255 -44.90 -39.56 18.88
C PRO A 255 -43.37 -39.50 18.87
N GLU A 256 -42.80 -39.42 20.07
CA GLU A 256 -41.48 -39.97 20.39
C GLU A 256 -41.44 -41.45 20.01
N MET A 257 -40.32 -41.91 19.43
CA MET A 257 -39.78 -43.25 19.70
C MET A 257 -38.27 -43.27 19.48
N ASP A 258 -37.58 -43.63 20.56
CA ASP A 258 -36.16 -43.95 20.71
C ASP A 258 -35.63 -45.01 19.72
N ALA A 259 -34.36 -44.85 19.33
CA ALA A 259 -33.37 -45.95 19.26
C ALA A 259 -31.96 -45.39 18.94
N GLU A 260 -31.07 -45.34 19.94
CA GLU A 260 -29.61 -45.48 19.77
C GLU A 260 -29.24 -46.98 19.71
N PRO A 261 -27.96 -47.39 19.54
CA PRO A 261 -27.04 -47.12 18.43
C PRO A 261 -26.44 -48.45 17.87
N GLU A 262 -26.01 -48.49 16.61
CA GLU A 262 -25.14 -49.58 16.13
C GLU A 262 -23.85 -49.08 15.48
N THR A 263 -22.78 -49.68 15.98
CA THR A 263 -21.36 -49.56 15.69
C THR A 263 -20.97 -50.21 14.37
N VAL A 264 -20.10 -49.58 13.58
CA VAL A 264 -19.19 -50.29 12.65
C VAL A 264 -17.79 -49.69 12.75
N ALA A 265 -16.85 -50.56 13.09
CA ALA A 265 -15.40 -50.38 13.20
C ALA A 265 -14.76 -49.99 11.84
N GLU A 266 -13.79 -49.09 11.84
CA GLU A 266 -12.35 -49.39 11.72
C GLU A 266 -11.93 -50.07 10.41
N SER A 267 -11.29 -49.32 9.52
CA SER A 267 -10.21 -49.83 8.69
C SER A 267 -9.25 -48.71 8.30
N VAL A 268 -8.08 -48.77 8.93
CA VAL A 268 -6.83 -48.11 8.55
C VAL A 268 -6.38 -48.61 7.18
N SER A 269 -5.85 -47.74 6.33
CA SER A 269 -4.95 -48.11 5.23
C SER A 269 -3.96 -46.98 4.99
N GLU A 270 -2.84 -47.11 5.69
CA GLU A 270 -1.55 -46.53 5.42
C GLU A 270 -0.92 -47.33 4.26
N VAL A 271 -0.47 -46.66 3.20
CA VAL A 271 0.47 -47.21 2.21
C VAL A 271 1.48 -46.12 1.88
N GLU A 272 2.66 -46.26 2.47
CA GLU A 272 3.91 -45.72 1.93
C GLU A 272 4.29 -46.43 0.62
N SER A 273 5.09 -45.72 -0.19
CA SER A 273 6.13 -46.23 -1.11
C SER A 273 5.95 -45.80 -2.56
N SER A 274 6.73 -44.80 -2.97
CA SER A 274 7.85 -45.06 -3.89
C SER A 274 8.80 -43.86 -3.92
N SER A 275 10.04 -44.14 -3.56
CA SER A 275 11.26 -43.39 -3.80
C SER A 275 11.45 -43.02 -5.27
N GLU A 276 12.00 -41.83 -5.55
CA GLU A 276 13.17 -41.71 -6.43
C GLU A 276 13.93 -40.42 -6.12
N ALA A 277 15.12 -40.59 -5.56
CA ALA A 277 16.16 -39.58 -5.51
C ALA A 277 16.86 -39.57 -6.87
N VAL A 278 17.04 -38.38 -7.45
CA VAL A 278 18.04 -38.16 -8.50
C VAL A 278 18.86 -36.95 -8.07
N GLU A 279 20.07 -37.23 -7.61
CA GLU A 279 21.15 -36.27 -7.43
C GLU A 279 21.62 -35.74 -8.81
N GLU A 280 22.17 -34.52 -8.77
CA GLU A 280 22.74 -33.74 -9.87
C GLU A 280 23.85 -34.49 -10.66
N PRO A 281 24.25 -33.92 -11.81
CA PRO A 281 25.53 -33.22 -11.71
C PRO A 281 25.55 -31.82 -12.30
N VAL A 282 26.25 -30.99 -11.55
CA VAL A 282 26.95 -29.75 -11.90
C VAL A 282 27.66 -29.86 -13.25
N GLU A 283 27.42 -28.91 -14.17
CA GLU A 283 28.44 -28.44 -15.11
C GLU A 283 28.70 -26.96 -14.86
N GLU A 284 29.82 -26.69 -14.18
CA GLU A 284 30.50 -25.41 -14.22
C GLU A 284 31.05 -25.18 -15.63
N ALA A 285 30.58 -24.15 -16.32
CA ALA A 285 31.29 -23.57 -17.45
C ALA A 285 31.81 -22.19 -17.03
N SER A 286 33.00 -22.22 -16.42
CA SER A 286 33.92 -21.09 -16.34
C SER A 286 34.22 -20.57 -17.75
N PHE A 287 34.02 -19.27 -17.99
CA PHE A 287 34.77 -18.54 -19.02
C PHE A 287 35.49 -17.40 -18.34
N ASP A 288 36.79 -17.64 -18.12
CA ASP A 288 37.74 -16.67 -17.65
C ASP A 288 38.44 -16.01 -18.85
N ALA A 289 38.65 -14.70 -18.70
CA ALA A 289 39.64 -13.83 -19.33
C ALA A 289 39.90 -13.88 -20.86
N ALA A 290 39.52 -12.79 -21.54
CA ALA A 290 40.37 -12.19 -22.56
C ALA A 290 40.33 -10.65 -22.44
N VAL A 291 41.38 -10.11 -21.83
CA VAL A 291 41.80 -8.71 -21.86
C VAL A 291 42.39 -8.41 -23.23
N ALA A 292 41.95 -7.34 -23.88
CA ALA A 292 42.66 -6.63 -24.95
C ALA A 292 42.21 -5.16 -24.90
N GLU A 293 42.99 -4.31 -24.23
CA GLU A 293 43.91 -3.32 -24.84
C GLU A 293 43.17 -2.14 -25.51
N GLU A 294 43.21 -1.00 -24.82
CA GLU A 294 43.00 0.32 -25.41
C GLU A 294 44.04 0.59 -26.52
N PRO A 295 43.66 1.37 -27.54
CA PRO A 295 44.61 2.35 -28.06
C PRO A 295 44.13 3.78 -27.83
N ASP A 296 44.99 4.49 -27.12
CA ASP A 296 44.96 5.92 -26.88
C ASP A 296 45.48 6.70 -28.11
N THR A 297 44.90 7.89 -28.31
CA THR A 297 45.39 9.05 -29.09
C THR A 297 45.28 9.07 -30.64
N LEU A 298 44.46 9.99 -31.19
CA LEU A 298 44.92 11.35 -31.59
C LEU A 298 43.83 12.19 -32.30
N ALA A 299 43.96 13.51 -32.09
CA ALA A 299 43.56 14.66 -32.92
C ALA A 299 42.26 15.42 -32.60
N GLU A 300 42.49 16.54 -31.91
CA GLU A 300 41.76 17.81 -31.88
C GLU A 300 40.86 18.11 -33.09
N ALA A 301 39.63 18.54 -32.78
CA ALA A 301 38.95 19.58 -33.55
C ALA A 301 38.09 20.41 -32.59
N GLU A 302 38.55 21.64 -32.33
CA GLU A 302 37.75 22.74 -31.81
C GLU A 302 36.46 22.88 -32.63
N GLN A 303 35.31 23.00 -31.97
CA GLN A 303 34.22 23.81 -32.51
C GLN A 303 33.33 24.35 -31.39
N THR A 304 33.56 25.64 -31.20
CA THR A 304 32.87 26.67 -30.42
C THR A 304 31.34 26.63 -30.50
N LEU A 305 30.70 26.80 -29.34
CA LEU A 305 29.33 27.31 -29.19
C LEU A 305 29.19 28.68 -29.88
N PRO A 306 28.02 28.98 -30.48
CA PRO A 306 27.56 30.35 -30.59
C PRO A 306 26.38 30.61 -29.64
N GLU A 307 26.58 31.56 -28.74
CA GLU A 307 25.51 32.36 -28.13
C GLU A 307 25.00 33.41 -29.13
N ALA A 308 23.78 33.87 -28.84
CA ALA A 308 23.08 35.05 -29.34
C ALA A 308 22.16 34.86 -30.55
N GLU A 309 20.85 34.91 -30.28
CA GLU A 309 20.03 36.03 -30.77
C GLU A 309 18.89 36.36 -29.79
N LEU A 310 18.93 37.61 -29.33
CA LEU A 310 17.92 38.34 -28.56
C LEU A 310 16.90 38.93 -29.53
N GLU A 311 15.60 38.84 -29.21
CA GLU A 311 14.59 39.78 -29.72
C GLU A 311 13.86 40.47 -28.55
N THR A 312 14.28 41.72 -28.34
CA THR A 312 13.46 42.94 -28.28
C THR A 312 12.22 42.98 -27.36
N VAL A 313 12.39 43.64 -26.20
CA VAL A 313 11.34 44.50 -25.62
C VAL A 313 11.95 45.89 -25.42
N GLN A 314 11.42 46.87 -26.15
CA GLN A 314 11.77 48.28 -26.09
C GLN A 314 11.11 48.98 -24.90
N GLU A 315 11.83 49.96 -24.36
CA GLU A 315 11.54 50.87 -23.26
C GLU A 315 10.20 51.62 -23.37
N ALA A 316 9.59 51.86 -22.20
CA ALA A 316 9.06 53.17 -21.85
C ALA A 316 9.50 53.49 -20.41
N SER A 317 10.35 54.50 -20.34
CA SER A 317 10.91 55.17 -19.18
C SER A 317 9.84 55.97 -18.42
N ASP A 318 9.92 55.96 -17.08
CA ASP A 318 9.88 57.21 -16.34
C ASP A 318 10.61 57.12 -14.99
N ALA A 319 11.34 58.19 -14.70
CA ALA A 319 12.23 58.33 -13.57
C ALA A 319 11.47 58.82 -12.33
N THR A 320 11.96 58.51 -11.12
CA THR A 320 12.19 59.50 -10.04
C THR A 320 13.07 58.88 -8.95
N GLN A 321 14.10 59.63 -8.57
CA GLN A 321 15.13 59.34 -7.58
C GLN A 321 14.63 59.27 -6.12
N PRO A 322 15.45 58.75 -5.19
CA PRO A 322 15.13 58.64 -3.77
C PRO A 322 15.44 59.94 -3.03
N GLU A 323 14.56 60.33 -2.10
CA GLU A 323 14.79 61.44 -1.18
C GLU A 323 14.91 60.91 0.26
N THR A 324 16.09 61.05 0.82
CA THR A 324 16.42 60.92 2.25
C THR A 324 16.19 62.25 2.95
N VAL A 325 15.54 62.30 4.12
CA VAL A 325 15.86 63.29 5.18
C VAL A 325 15.62 62.70 6.58
N ASP A 326 16.61 63.03 7.41
CA ASP A 326 17.00 62.71 8.78
C ASP A 326 16.07 63.11 9.98
N VAL A 327 16.21 62.32 11.06
CA VAL A 327 16.55 62.69 12.48
C VAL A 327 15.67 63.71 13.25
N ASP A 328 15.08 63.32 14.40
CA ASP A 328 15.72 63.40 15.74
C ASP A 328 14.86 62.73 16.86
N PRO A 329 15.47 62.24 17.96
CA PRO A 329 14.85 61.53 19.08
C PRO A 329 14.79 62.38 20.38
N GLU A 330 13.74 62.25 21.20
CA GLU A 330 13.87 62.57 22.63
C GLU A 330 12.74 61.98 23.49
N SER A 331 13.14 61.19 24.48
CA SER A 331 12.60 61.02 25.85
C SER A 331 12.46 59.56 26.28
N GLY A 332 13.50 59.10 26.99
CA GLY A 332 13.54 57.84 27.74
C GLY A 332 12.76 57.90 29.07
N PRO A 333 13.16 57.21 30.17
CA PRO A 333 14.42 56.47 30.38
C PRO A 333 14.27 55.02 30.90
N GLU A 334 15.08 54.15 30.32
CA GLU A 334 16.13 53.27 30.89
C GLU A 334 16.18 52.80 32.39
N PRO A 335 16.96 51.73 32.67
CA PRO A 335 16.62 50.62 33.56
C PRO A 335 17.30 50.68 34.93
N LYS A 336 16.84 49.83 35.86
CA LYS A 336 17.61 49.46 37.06
C LYS A 336 18.17 48.06 36.93
N SER A 337 19.50 48.01 36.94
CA SER A 337 20.32 46.88 37.29
C SER A 337 20.05 46.40 38.73
N GLN A 338 20.05 45.09 38.95
CA GLN A 338 20.43 44.51 40.24
C GLN A 338 21.41 43.35 40.02
N THR A 339 22.58 43.57 40.60
CA THR A 339 23.74 42.69 40.76
C THR A 339 23.42 41.50 41.68
N PRO A 340 24.12 40.36 41.55
CA PRO A 340 23.99 39.21 42.46
C PRO A 340 24.63 39.51 43.83
N GLY A 341 24.00 39.00 44.89
CA GLY A 341 24.47 39.06 46.27
C GLY A 341 24.51 37.68 46.91
N SER A 342 25.62 37.42 47.59
CA SER A 342 26.04 36.17 48.24
C SER A 342 25.66 36.12 49.74
N VAL A 343 25.77 34.91 50.33
CA VAL A 343 25.89 34.57 51.77
C VAL A 343 24.68 34.84 52.70
N HIS A 344 24.02 33.77 53.15
CA HIS A 344 24.13 33.29 54.53
C HIS A 344 23.61 31.87 54.73
#